data_AF-A0A1B7I144-F1
#
_entry.id   AF-A0A1B7I144-F1
#
_cell.length_a   1.000
_cell.length_b   1.000
_cell.length_c   1.000
_cell.angle_alpha   90.00
_cell.angle_beta   90.00
_cell.angle_gamma   90.00
#
_symmetry.space_group_name_H-M   'P 1'
#
loop_
_entity.id
_entity.type
_entity.pdbx_description
1 polymer ?
#
loop_
_entity_poly.entity_id
_entity_poly.type
_entity_poly.pdbx_seq_one_letter_code
_entity_poly.pdbx_strand_id
1 'polypeptide(L)'
;MTNVKLEWKRGDWAAYFGLMTNNLTNLLTMMGLLIFVVGIPTEIVYGRIAPAFGLAVLVASVCYAWFGLQLAKETGRKDVTALPSGPSAPSIFTVTFLVLMPVYQQTGDAEFAIQIGLVWCFVEAMILVGGSFLGETIRKMIPRTVLLSCLSGLGLLLLAMNPMLQAFEAPTVSFIVLLLIFINWFGKKPIFARIPTGLLLLVAGTALAWISGLQSPEAIKASMSSFGFNPPSIHVDSFLQGLPHALPYLASAVPLGLANYIFDLENIESAHAAGDEYNTRKVMLTNGLASTLGCLMGNPFPVTVYVGHAGWKAMGASIGYTLASGVTMFIVPLFGLGAFMLAIIPMTAIVPILVFIGVVTANQVVRETPKIEVPVIFICLFPWIANWALTMVNSVMAAAGTSAAKIGPEALAHKGVFYQGLVHLGNGAPLASMLWGCVAIFAIINKPLRGAVAAVVGALLALFGVIHAPVVGFAQGSSLMFVTAYLMMGAMFVVKHVLDRREAASEVVTSV
;
A
#
# COMPACT_ATOMS: atom_id res chain seq x y z
N MET A 1 -14.11 25.31 26.30
CA MET A 1 -13.53 24.15 25.58
C MET A 1 -14.67 23.38 24.95
N THR A 2 -14.78 23.37 23.63
CA THR A 2 -15.83 22.64 22.91
C THR A 2 -15.61 21.12 23.11
N ASN A 3 -16.62 20.43 23.65
CA ASN A 3 -16.64 18.97 23.69
C ASN A 3 -16.70 18.44 22.26
N VAL A 4 -15.56 18.07 21.68
CA VAL A 4 -15.49 17.34 20.41
C VAL A 4 -16.09 15.96 20.66
N LYS A 5 -17.30 15.73 20.14
CA LYS A 5 -17.97 14.42 20.19
C LYS A 5 -17.64 13.64 18.93
N LEU A 6 -17.40 12.34 19.09
CA LEU A 6 -17.36 11.41 17.96
C LEU A 6 -18.78 11.33 17.36
N GLU A 7 -18.96 11.88 16.17
CA GLU A 7 -20.26 11.95 15.47
C GLU A 7 -20.18 11.14 14.18
N TRP A 8 -21.18 10.28 13.93
CA TRP A 8 -21.28 9.55 12.67
C TRP A 8 -21.96 10.41 11.60
N LYS A 9 -21.27 10.66 10.50
CA LYS A 9 -21.75 11.45 9.37
C LYS A 9 -22.21 10.58 8.21
N ARG A 10 -22.93 11.20 7.27
CA ARG A 10 -23.39 10.50 6.05
C ARG A 10 -22.24 9.88 5.25
N GLY A 11 -21.10 10.56 5.16
CA GLY A 11 -19.91 10.06 4.46
C GLY A 11 -19.25 8.85 5.12
N ASP A 12 -19.43 8.65 6.43
CA ASP A 12 -18.84 7.53 7.16
C ASP A 12 -19.37 6.18 6.68
N TRP A 13 -20.61 6.10 6.18
CA TRP A 13 -21.15 4.86 5.61
C TRP A 13 -20.35 4.37 4.40
N ALA A 14 -20.09 5.28 3.46
CA ALA A 14 -19.32 4.96 2.26
C ALA A 14 -17.88 4.61 2.62
N ALA A 15 -17.28 5.39 3.51
CA ALA A 15 -15.90 5.16 3.93
C ALA A 15 -15.73 3.87 4.74
N TYR A 16 -16.68 3.55 5.63
CA TYR A 16 -16.68 2.32 6.40
C TYR A 16 -16.77 1.09 5.51
N PHE A 17 -17.79 0.99 4.64
CA PHE A 17 -17.95 -0.20 3.80
C PHE A 17 -16.82 -0.34 2.76
N GLY A 18 -16.34 0.78 2.22
CA GLY A 18 -15.20 0.78 1.31
C GLY A 18 -13.92 0.30 1.99
N LEU A 19 -13.57 0.88 3.14
CA LEU A 19 -12.36 0.51 3.88
C LEU A 19 -12.44 -0.92 4.43
N MET A 20 -13.56 -1.27 5.07
CA MET A 20 -13.82 -2.60 5.63
C MET A 20 -13.65 -3.68 4.57
N THR A 21 -14.27 -3.52 3.40
CA THR A 21 -14.18 -4.56 2.36
C THR A 21 -12.78 -4.67 1.80
N ASN A 22 -12.09 -3.54 1.60
CA ASN A 22 -10.72 -3.58 1.11
C ASN A 22 -9.81 -4.35 2.10
N ASN A 23 -9.92 -4.00 3.38
CA ASN A 23 -9.18 -4.68 4.44
C ASN A 23 -9.56 -6.16 4.55
N LEU A 24 -10.85 -6.50 4.41
CA LEU A 24 -11.33 -7.88 4.43
C LEU A 24 -10.83 -8.69 3.23
N THR A 25 -10.79 -8.07 2.04
CA THR A 25 -10.25 -8.68 0.82
C THR A 25 -8.79 -9.03 1.02
N ASN A 26 -7.99 -8.08 1.49
CA ASN A 26 -6.58 -8.30 1.76
C ASN A 26 -6.36 -9.37 2.84
N LEU A 27 -7.19 -9.38 3.90
CA LEU A 27 -7.16 -10.43 4.92
C LEU A 27 -7.44 -11.81 4.31
N LEU A 28 -8.47 -11.94 3.48
CA LEU A 28 -8.82 -13.20 2.82
C LEU A 28 -7.78 -13.63 1.79
N THR A 29 -7.20 -12.68 1.04
CA THR A 29 -6.08 -12.94 0.14
C THR A 29 -4.87 -13.46 0.91
N MET A 30 -4.50 -12.81 2.02
CA MET A 30 -3.44 -13.28 2.91
C MET A 30 -3.71 -14.71 3.39
N MET A 31 -4.91 -14.98 3.92
CA MET A 31 -5.26 -16.33 4.38
C MET A 31 -5.20 -17.37 3.25
N GLY A 32 -5.73 -17.04 2.06
CA GLY A 32 -5.68 -17.93 0.90
C GLY A 32 -4.26 -18.21 0.41
N LEU A 33 -3.39 -17.20 0.39
CA LEU A 33 -1.98 -17.37 0.07
C LEU A 33 -1.26 -18.29 1.07
N LEU A 34 -1.51 -18.10 2.37
CA LEU A 34 -0.92 -18.96 3.40
C LEU A 34 -1.39 -20.41 3.27
N ILE A 35 -2.69 -20.65 3.09
CA ILE A 35 -3.28 -22.00 3.06
C ILE A 35 -2.93 -22.72 1.76
N PHE A 36 -3.23 -22.10 0.61
CA PHE A 36 -3.22 -22.80 -0.67
C PHE A 36 -1.91 -22.65 -1.45
N VAL A 37 -1.13 -21.61 -1.15
CA VAL A 37 0.12 -21.34 -1.88
C VAL A 37 1.32 -21.76 -1.03
N VAL A 38 1.41 -21.30 0.22
CA VAL A 38 2.49 -21.71 1.13
C VAL A 38 2.25 -23.12 1.68
N GLY A 39 1.03 -23.46 2.08
CA GLY A 39 0.70 -24.75 2.70
C GLY A 39 0.66 -24.70 4.23
N ILE A 40 0.46 -23.51 4.82
CA ILE A 40 0.29 -23.36 6.27
C ILE A 40 -1.06 -23.97 6.70
N PRO A 41 -1.11 -24.79 7.76
CA PRO A 41 -2.34 -25.36 8.28
C PRO A 41 -3.44 -24.31 8.56
N THR A 42 -4.67 -24.65 8.18
CA THR A 42 -5.86 -23.77 8.32
C THR A 42 -6.09 -23.29 9.75
N GLU A 43 -5.80 -24.14 10.72
CA GLU A 43 -5.98 -23.97 12.15
C GLU A 43 -5.06 -22.86 12.67
N ILE A 44 -3.84 -22.77 12.13
CA ILE A 44 -2.91 -21.69 12.44
C ILE A 44 -3.34 -20.40 11.75
N VAL A 45 -3.74 -20.48 10.48
CA VAL A 45 -4.14 -19.28 9.73
C VAL A 45 -5.38 -18.61 10.33
N TYR A 46 -6.45 -19.38 10.57
CA TYR A 46 -7.70 -18.88 11.13
C TYR A 46 -7.64 -18.67 12.65
N GLY A 47 -6.97 -19.57 13.38
CA GLY A 47 -6.94 -19.56 14.84
C GLY A 47 -5.93 -18.59 15.46
N ARG A 48 -4.86 -18.26 14.73
CA ARG A 48 -3.72 -17.49 15.25
C ARG A 48 -3.43 -16.23 14.44
N ILE A 49 -3.09 -16.38 13.16
CA ILE A 49 -2.59 -15.27 12.33
C ILE A 49 -3.69 -14.23 12.09
N ALA A 50 -4.85 -14.65 11.57
CA ALA A 50 -5.94 -13.75 11.22
C ALA A 50 -6.49 -12.92 12.41
N PRO A 51 -6.77 -13.49 13.60
CA PRO A 51 -7.26 -12.70 14.73
C PRO A 51 -6.19 -11.75 15.29
N ALA A 52 -4.92 -12.16 15.33
CA ALA A 52 -3.80 -11.29 15.71
C ALA A 52 -3.62 -10.12 14.72
N PHE A 53 -3.82 -10.39 13.43
CA PHE A 53 -3.86 -9.37 12.39
C PHE A 53 -4.99 -8.36 12.64
N GLY A 54 -6.20 -8.85 12.87
CA GLY A 54 -7.37 -8.04 13.19
C GLY A 54 -7.17 -7.15 14.42
N LEU A 55 -6.52 -7.68 15.46
CA LEU A 55 -6.19 -6.93 16.67
C LEU A 55 -5.20 -5.78 16.38
N ALA A 56 -4.16 -6.03 15.58
CA ALA A 56 -3.20 -4.99 15.19
C ALA A 56 -3.89 -3.84 14.43
N VAL A 57 -4.80 -4.17 13.49
CA VAL A 57 -5.60 -3.17 12.75
C VAL A 57 -6.51 -2.38 13.70
N LEU A 58 -7.17 -3.04 14.65
CA LEU A 58 -8.02 -2.38 15.65
C LEU A 58 -7.22 -1.37 16.47
N VAL A 59 -6.04 -1.74 16.96
CA VAL A 59 -5.19 -0.84 17.76
C VAL A 59 -4.78 0.38 16.95
N ALA A 60 -4.35 0.19 15.70
CA ALA A 60 -4.05 1.30 14.80
C ALA A 60 -5.28 2.22 14.57
N SER A 61 -6.46 1.63 14.30
CA SER A 61 -7.73 2.37 14.15
C SER A 61 -8.09 3.21 15.37
N VAL A 62 -7.94 2.66 16.58
CA VAL A 62 -8.22 3.38 17.83
C VAL A 62 -7.30 4.58 17.97
N CYS A 63 -5.99 4.41 17.70
CA CYS A 63 -5.04 5.50 17.72
C CYS A 63 -5.35 6.56 16.66
N TYR A 64 -5.73 6.18 15.44
CA TYR A 64 -6.08 7.14 14.38
C TYR A 64 -7.38 7.89 14.65
N ALA A 65 -8.39 7.21 15.22
CA ALA A 65 -9.59 7.88 15.70
C ALA A 65 -9.23 8.91 16.79
N TRP A 66 -8.36 8.53 17.72
CA TRP A 66 -7.86 9.42 18.76
C TRP A 66 -7.09 10.63 18.19
N PHE A 67 -6.21 10.41 17.20
CA PHE A 67 -5.49 11.50 16.53
C PHE A 67 -6.45 12.44 15.79
N GLY A 68 -7.50 11.90 15.14
CA GLY A 68 -8.55 12.71 14.52
C GLY A 68 -9.29 13.57 15.54
N LEU A 69 -9.60 13.02 16.73
CA LEU A 69 -10.23 13.78 17.81
C LEU A 69 -9.31 14.88 18.35
N GLN A 70 -8.01 14.59 18.51
CA GLN A 70 -7.01 15.60 18.90
C GLN A 70 -6.96 16.72 17.86
N LEU A 71 -6.84 16.39 16.57
CA LEU A 71 -6.77 17.36 15.49
C LEU A 71 -8.04 18.23 15.41
N ALA A 72 -9.23 17.63 15.54
CA ALA A 72 -10.50 18.36 15.58
C ALA A 72 -10.59 19.31 16.78
N LYS A 73 -10.04 18.90 17.94
CA LYS A 73 -10.00 19.72 19.15
C LYS A 73 -9.02 20.88 19.03
N GLU A 74 -7.83 20.63 18.50
CA GLU A 74 -6.76 21.62 18.32
C GLU A 74 -7.15 22.69 17.29
N THR A 75 -7.77 22.28 16.18
CA THR A 75 -8.16 23.18 15.08
C THR A 75 -9.55 23.80 15.25
N GLY A 76 -10.39 23.26 16.13
CA GLY A 76 -11.80 23.63 16.27
C GLY A 76 -12.67 23.24 15.06
N ARG A 77 -12.10 22.54 14.08
CA ARG A 77 -12.79 22.14 12.84
C ARG A 77 -13.71 20.96 13.07
N LYS A 78 -14.84 20.97 12.36
CA LYS A 78 -15.82 19.88 12.37
C LYS A 78 -15.63 18.90 11.21
N ASP A 79 -14.83 19.21 10.21
CA ASP A 79 -14.70 18.45 8.97
C ASP A 79 -13.50 17.50 8.96
N VAL A 80 -12.81 17.29 10.09
CA VAL A 80 -11.66 16.37 10.19
C VAL A 80 -12.06 14.93 9.86
N THR A 81 -11.23 14.27 9.04
CA THR A 81 -11.36 12.84 8.70
C THR A 81 -10.20 12.10 9.33
N ALA A 82 -10.45 10.98 10.02
CA ALA A 82 -9.37 10.19 10.61
C ALA A 82 -8.56 9.46 9.54
N LEU A 83 -7.30 9.13 9.83
CA LEU A 83 -6.52 8.25 8.95
C LEU A 83 -7.17 6.85 8.90
N PRO A 84 -7.25 6.23 7.72
CA PRO A 84 -7.66 4.83 7.62
C PRO A 84 -6.49 3.92 8.05
N SER A 85 -6.80 2.83 8.75
CA SER A 85 -5.85 1.76 9.06
C SER A 85 -6.14 0.53 8.21
N GLY A 86 -5.16 -0.33 8.03
CA GLY A 86 -5.37 -1.57 7.31
C GLY A 86 -4.09 -2.36 7.08
N PRO A 87 -4.21 -3.49 6.36
CA PRO A 87 -3.07 -4.29 5.95
C PRO A 87 -2.16 -3.56 4.99
N SER A 88 -0.85 -3.78 5.12
CA SER A 88 0.09 -3.42 4.08
C SER A 88 -0.01 -4.47 2.96
N ALA A 89 -0.84 -4.19 1.95
CA ALA A 89 -1.09 -5.12 0.83
C ALA A 89 0.22 -5.56 0.12
N PRO A 90 1.18 -4.66 -0.18
CA PRO A 90 2.48 -5.09 -0.69
C PRO A 90 3.21 -6.05 0.27
N SER A 91 3.13 -5.80 1.58
CA SER A 91 3.76 -6.67 2.58
C SER A 91 3.14 -8.06 2.65
N ILE A 92 1.83 -8.21 2.38
CA ILE A 92 1.18 -9.54 2.32
C ILE A 92 1.88 -10.42 1.28
N PHE A 93 2.00 -9.95 0.04
CA PHE A 93 2.66 -10.73 -1.02
C PHE A 93 4.14 -10.96 -0.71
N THR A 94 4.79 -9.93 -0.19
CA THR A 94 6.21 -9.96 0.04
C THR A 94 6.61 -10.91 1.16
N VAL A 95 5.96 -10.82 2.32
CA VAL A 95 6.18 -11.75 3.44
C VAL A 95 5.82 -13.17 3.01
N THR A 96 4.72 -13.35 2.29
CA THR A 96 4.32 -14.67 1.79
C THR A 96 5.40 -15.27 0.90
N PHE A 97 5.84 -14.57 -0.16
CA PHE A 97 6.68 -15.16 -1.20
C PHE A 97 8.18 -15.06 -0.93
N LEU A 98 8.64 -14.05 -0.21
CA LEU A 98 10.07 -13.82 0.04
C LEU A 98 10.53 -14.27 1.43
N VAL A 99 9.59 -14.59 2.34
CA VAL A 99 9.92 -14.98 3.72
C VAL A 99 9.32 -16.35 4.05
N LEU A 100 7.99 -16.46 4.08
CA LEU A 100 7.32 -17.68 4.54
C LEU A 100 7.50 -18.84 3.57
N MET A 101 7.24 -18.61 2.28
CA MET A 101 7.33 -19.64 1.25
C MET A 101 8.73 -20.26 1.16
N PRO A 102 9.84 -19.49 1.05
CA PRO A 102 11.17 -20.10 0.92
C PRO A 102 11.57 -20.88 2.16
N VAL A 103 11.24 -20.39 3.36
CA VAL A 103 11.52 -21.12 4.61
C VAL A 103 10.74 -22.43 4.65
N TYR A 104 9.44 -22.39 4.34
CA TYR A 104 8.60 -23.58 4.35
C TYR A 104 9.04 -24.60 3.28
N GLN A 105 9.37 -24.16 2.06
CA GLN A 105 9.86 -25.06 1.00
C GLN A 105 11.19 -25.73 1.35
N GLN A 106 12.06 -25.06 2.12
CA GLN A 106 13.35 -25.61 2.54
C GLN A 106 13.23 -26.57 3.73
N THR A 107 12.29 -26.32 4.63
CA THR A 107 12.23 -26.99 5.94
C THR A 107 11.06 -27.97 6.08
N GLY A 108 9.98 -27.76 5.33
CA GLY A 108 8.70 -28.45 5.52
C GLY A 108 7.98 -28.09 6.82
N ASP A 109 8.45 -27.07 7.56
CA ASP A 109 7.96 -26.73 8.89
C ASP A 109 7.22 -25.37 8.87
N ALA A 110 5.90 -25.43 9.02
CA ALA A 110 5.03 -24.25 9.03
C ALA A 110 5.24 -23.38 10.27
N GLU A 111 5.48 -23.98 11.44
CA GLU A 111 5.72 -23.24 12.68
C GLU A 111 7.05 -22.49 12.58
N PHE A 112 8.11 -23.17 12.14
CA PHE A 112 9.40 -22.53 11.93
C PHE A 112 9.30 -21.38 10.92
N ALA A 113 8.61 -21.56 9.79
CA ALA A 113 8.38 -20.49 8.83
C ALA A 113 7.68 -19.27 9.46
N ILE A 114 6.66 -19.50 10.28
CA ILE A 114 5.96 -18.42 11.01
C ILE A 114 6.90 -17.75 12.00
N GLN A 115 7.69 -18.49 12.79
CA GLN A 115 8.65 -17.92 13.73
C GLN A 115 9.63 -16.96 13.05
N ILE A 116 10.17 -17.36 11.89
CA ILE A 116 11.01 -16.47 11.06
C ILE A 116 10.20 -15.25 10.58
N GLY A 117 8.96 -15.45 10.14
CA GLY A 117 8.05 -14.38 9.75
C GLY A 117 7.76 -13.37 10.87
N LEU A 118 7.62 -13.83 12.12
CA LEU A 118 7.44 -12.96 13.29
C LEU A 118 8.67 -12.08 13.50
N VAL A 119 9.88 -12.67 13.48
CA VAL A 119 11.11 -11.89 13.63
C VAL A 119 11.27 -10.89 12.49
N TRP A 120 10.93 -11.29 11.27
CA TRP A 120 10.92 -10.41 10.10
C TRP A 120 9.97 -9.22 10.31
N CYS A 121 8.73 -9.47 10.73
CA CYS A 121 7.72 -8.45 10.99
C CYS A 121 8.15 -7.50 12.11
N PHE A 122 8.81 -8.04 13.14
CA PHE A 122 9.34 -7.24 14.24
C PHE A 122 10.44 -6.29 13.76
N VAL A 123 11.39 -6.77 12.95
CA VAL A 123 12.48 -5.93 12.40
C VAL A 123 11.91 -4.84 11.51
N GLU A 124 10.95 -5.17 10.65
CA GLU A 124 10.20 -4.20 9.84
C GLU A 124 9.53 -3.14 10.72
N ALA A 125 8.80 -3.57 11.75
CA ALA A 125 8.11 -2.68 12.66
C ALA A 125 9.09 -1.77 13.43
N MET A 126 10.27 -2.27 13.79
CA MET A 126 11.32 -1.48 14.44
C MET A 126 11.95 -0.45 13.49
N ILE A 127 12.00 -0.72 12.19
CA ILE A 127 12.39 0.29 11.18
C ILE A 127 11.38 1.44 11.18
N LEU A 128 10.08 1.16 11.29
CA LEU A 128 9.07 2.22 11.42
C LEU A 128 9.20 2.97 12.75
N VAL A 129 9.35 2.26 13.86
CA VAL A 129 9.51 2.88 15.20
C VAL A 129 10.75 3.77 15.23
N GLY A 130 11.92 3.26 14.85
CA GLY A 130 13.17 4.01 14.83
C GLY A 130 13.17 5.12 13.76
N GLY A 131 12.63 4.82 12.58
CA GLY A 131 12.52 5.77 11.48
C GLY A 131 11.54 6.92 11.80
N SER A 132 10.52 6.71 12.63
CA SER A 132 9.52 7.75 12.97
C SER A 132 10.12 9.06 13.47
N PHE A 133 11.33 9.01 14.05
CA PHE A 133 12.08 10.16 14.53
C PHE A 133 12.67 11.00 13.40
N LEU A 134 12.92 10.38 12.24
CA LEU A 134 13.37 11.01 11.00
C LEU A 134 12.23 11.23 9.99
N GLY A 135 11.06 10.62 10.21
CA GLY A 135 9.89 10.66 9.31
C GLY A 135 9.53 12.04 8.84
N GLU A 136 9.40 12.97 9.78
CA GLU A 136 9.05 14.35 9.46
C GLU A 136 10.13 15.06 8.63
N THR A 137 11.41 14.82 8.94
CA THR A 137 12.53 15.40 8.21
C THR A 137 12.59 14.85 6.78
N ILE A 138 12.43 13.53 6.60
CA ILE A 138 12.44 12.89 5.28
C ILE A 138 11.24 13.38 4.45
N ARG A 139 10.02 13.37 5.02
CA ARG A 139 8.81 13.87 4.36
C ARG A 139 8.96 15.30 3.85
N LYS A 140 9.56 16.18 4.66
CA LYS A 140 9.83 17.59 4.30
C LYS A 140 10.97 17.76 3.30
N MET A 141 11.92 16.83 3.26
CA MET A 141 13.05 16.85 2.33
C MET A 141 12.60 16.50 0.91
N ILE A 142 11.67 15.56 0.79
CA ILE A 142 11.15 15.08 -0.49
C ILE A 142 10.04 16.02 -0.96
N PRO A 143 10.08 16.48 -2.23
CA PRO A 143 9.03 17.37 -2.72
C PRO A 143 7.65 16.71 -2.67
N ARG A 144 6.63 17.47 -2.23
CA ARG A 144 5.24 17.01 -2.14
C ARG A 144 4.75 16.37 -3.44
N THR A 145 5.02 17.00 -4.58
CA THR A 145 4.67 16.47 -5.91
C THR A 145 5.19 15.04 -6.09
N VAL A 146 6.41 14.74 -5.65
CA VAL A 146 6.99 13.39 -5.75
C VAL A 146 6.22 12.41 -4.87
N LEU A 147 6.02 12.73 -3.57
CA LEU A 147 5.30 11.85 -2.64
C LEU A 147 3.87 11.54 -3.12
N LEU A 148 3.13 12.57 -3.56
CA LEU A 148 1.78 12.39 -4.09
C LEU A 148 1.76 11.63 -5.43
N SER A 149 2.79 11.81 -6.27
CA SER A 149 2.91 11.09 -7.55
C SER A 149 3.20 9.61 -7.35
N CYS A 150 4.03 9.26 -6.38
CA CYS A 150 4.30 7.87 -6.02
C CYS A 150 3.04 7.19 -5.49
N LEU A 151 2.31 7.87 -4.60
CA LEU A 151 1.04 7.38 -4.07
C LEU A 151 -0.02 7.21 -5.15
N SER A 152 -0.08 8.12 -6.14
CA SER A 152 -0.95 8.01 -7.30
C SER A 152 -0.66 6.77 -8.13
N GLY A 153 0.63 6.45 -8.35
CA GLY A 153 1.03 5.22 -9.03
C GLY A 153 0.60 3.95 -8.30
N LEU A 154 0.83 3.90 -6.99
CA LEU A 154 0.29 2.83 -6.14
C LEU A 154 -1.25 2.75 -6.23
N GLY A 155 -1.91 3.90 -6.13
CA GLY A 155 -3.37 4.00 -6.16
C GLY A 155 -3.98 3.51 -7.49
N LEU A 156 -3.41 3.90 -8.62
CA LEU A 156 -3.92 3.49 -9.92
C LEU A 156 -3.56 2.04 -10.26
N LEU A 157 -2.29 1.64 -10.10
CA LEU A 157 -1.81 0.36 -10.60
C LEU A 157 -2.04 -0.80 -9.63
N LEU A 158 -1.94 -0.58 -8.31
CA LEU A 158 -2.19 -1.64 -7.33
C LEU A 158 -3.63 -1.64 -6.83
N LEU A 159 -4.20 -0.47 -6.49
CA LEU A 159 -5.55 -0.45 -5.92
C LEU A 159 -6.67 -0.43 -6.95
N ALA A 160 -6.51 0.27 -8.08
CA ALA A 160 -7.60 0.42 -9.04
C ALA A 160 -7.52 -0.61 -10.18
N MET A 161 -6.34 -0.92 -10.68
CA MET A 161 -6.22 -1.75 -11.89
C MET A 161 -6.76 -3.16 -11.70
N ASN A 162 -6.38 -3.86 -10.64
CA ASN A 162 -6.87 -5.23 -10.38
C ASN A 162 -8.40 -5.24 -10.18
N PRO A 163 -8.98 -4.36 -9.33
CA PRO A 163 -10.42 -4.15 -9.27
C PRO A 163 -11.10 -3.83 -10.59
N MET A 164 -10.47 -3.03 -11.45
CA MET A 164 -11.00 -2.72 -12.76
C MET A 164 -11.04 -3.99 -13.63
N LEU A 165 -9.99 -4.81 -13.64
CA LEU A 165 -10.00 -6.08 -14.37
C LEU A 165 -11.10 -7.02 -13.86
N GLN A 166 -11.25 -7.18 -12.55
CA GLN A 166 -12.31 -7.99 -11.94
C GLN A 166 -13.72 -7.46 -12.27
N ALA A 167 -13.88 -6.13 -12.32
CA ALA A 167 -15.16 -5.52 -12.74
C ALA A 167 -15.51 -5.88 -14.19
N PHE A 168 -14.52 -6.08 -15.06
CA PHE A 168 -14.72 -6.50 -16.44
C PHE A 168 -14.97 -8.01 -16.58
N GLU A 169 -14.63 -8.83 -15.58
CA GLU A 169 -15.03 -10.24 -15.52
C GLU A 169 -16.51 -10.40 -15.11
N ALA A 170 -17.07 -9.45 -14.35
CA ALA A 170 -18.46 -9.46 -13.91
C ALA A 170 -19.23 -8.17 -14.30
N PRO A 171 -19.32 -7.83 -15.60
CA PRO A 171 -19.81 -6.53 -16.06
C PRO A 171 -21.29 -6.28 -15.73
N THR A 172 -22.11 -7.34 -15.63
CA THR A 172 -23.55 -7.25 -15.34
C THR A 172 -23.85 -6.56 -14.01
N VAL A 173 -22.97 -6.70 -13.02
CA VAL A 173 -23.07 -6.02 -11.72
C VAL A 173 -22.17 -4.79 -11.70
N SER A 174 -20.89 -4.97 -12.02
CA SER A 174 -19.88 -3.96 -11.74
C SER A 174 -20.01 -2.72 -12.62
N PHE A 175 -20.57 -2.80 -13.84
CA PHE A 175 -20.73 -1.61 -14.70
C PHE A 175 -21.78 -0.65 -14.14
N ILE A 176 -22.87 -1.15 -13.55
CA ILE A 176 -23.85 -0.28 -12.89
C ILE A 176 -23.22 0.39 -11.68
N VAL A 177 -22.43 -0.35 -10.88
CA VAL A 177 -21.72 0.23 -9.74
C VAL A 177 -20.72 1.30 -10.20
N LEU A 178 -19.93 1.05 -11.25
CA LEU A 178 -19.01 2.03 -11.83
C LEU A 178 -19.74 3.25 -12.39
N LEU A 179 -20.87 3.06 -13.09
CA LEU A 179 -21.66 4.16 -13.61
C LEU A 179 -22.24 5.03 -12.49
N LEU A 180 -22.77 4.40 -11.43
CA LEU A 180 -23.22 5.11 -10.24
C LEU A 180 -22.08 5.88 -9.58
N ILE A 181 -20.86 5.34 -9.59
CA ILE A 181 -19.67 6.06 -9.15
C ILE A 181 -19.46 7.31 -10.01
N PHE A 182 -19.47 7.16 -11.33
CA PHE A 182 -19.19 8.27 -12.23
C PHE A 182 -20.25 9.38 -12.13
N ILE A 183 -21.53 9.02 -12.11
CA ILE A 183 -22.64 9.98 -12.01
C ILE A 183 -22.60 10.72 -10.67
N ASN A 184 -22.41 10.00 -9.56
CA ASN A 184 -22.58 10.60 -8.24
C ASN A 184 -21.36 11.36 -7.72
N TRP A 185 -20.17 11.06 -8.23
CA TRP A 185 -18.94 11.74 -7.78
C TRP A 185 -18.29 12.61 -8.85
N PHE A 186 -18.18 12.15 -10.10
CA PHE A 186 -17.62 12.96 -11.17
C PHE A 186 -18.68 13.81 -11.88
N GLY A 187 -19.95 13.41 -11.78
CA GLY A 187 -21.07 14.17 -12.30
C GLY A 187 -21.37 15.44 -11.49
N LYS A 188 -21.90 16.46 -12.16
CA LYS A 188 -22.26 17.74 -11.53
C LYS A 188 -23.42 17.63 -10.55
N LYS A 189 -24.27 16.62 -10.68
CA LYS A 189 -25.46 16.39 -9.85
C LYS A 189 -25.61 14.89 -9.55
N PRO A 190 -25.55 14.46 -8.28
CA PRO A 190 -25.75 13.07 -7.94
C PRO A 190 -27.19 12.62 -8.17
N ILE A 191 -27.36 11.42 -8.71
CA ILE A 191 -28.62 10.68 -8.71
C ILE A 191 -28.91 10.19 -7.28
N PHE A 192 -30.17 10.26 -6.87
CA PHE A 192 -30.59 9.93 -5.49
C PHE A 192 -29.81 10.67 -4.39
N ALA A 193 -29.61 11.98 -4.54
CA ALA A 193 -28.82 12.83 -3.63
C ALA A 193 -29.14 12.74 -2.11
N ARG A 194 -30.30 12.16 -1.74
CA ARG A 194 -30.68 11.91 -0.34
C ARG A 194 -30.06 10.64 0.24
N ILE A 195 -29.65 9.70 -0.60
CA ILE A 195 -29.05 8.42 -0.22
C ILE A 195 -27.52 8.58 -0.23
N PRO A 196 -26.80 8.20 0.84
CA PRO A 196 -25.34 8.18 0.83
C PRO A 196 -24.82 7.32 -0.32
N THR A 197 -23.95 7.87 -1.15
CA THR A 197 -23.58 7.22 -2.40
C THR A 197 -22.95 5.85 -2.20
N GLY A 198 -22.08 5.67 -1.19
CA GLY A 198 -21.53 4.34 -0.89
C GLY A 198 -22.58 3.31 -0.48
N LEU A 199 -23.64 3.72 0.23
CA LEU A 199 -24.77 2.82 0.54
C LEU A 199 -25.55 2.48 -0.72
N LEU A 200 -25.77 3.45 -1.60
CA LEU A 200 -26.42 3.22 -2.90
C LEU A 200 -25.63 2.21 -3.74
N LEU A 201 -24.31 2.35 -3.83
CA LEU A 201 -23.45 1.41 -4.55
C LEU A 201 -23.56 -0.01 -3.98
N LEU A 202 -23.46 -0.13 -2.65
CA LEU A 202 -23.49 -1.41 -1.95
C LEU A 202 -24.82 -2.12 -2.18
N VAL A 203 -25.94 -1.42 -2.00
CA VAL A 203 -27.28 -1.97 -2.18
C VAL A 203 -27.51 -2.35 -3.64
N ALA A 204 -27.19 -1.46 -4.59
CA ALA A 204 -27.38 -1.73 -6.00
C ALA A 204 -26.53 -2.91 -6.48
N GLY A 205 -25.23 -2.92 -6.15
CA GLY A 205 -24.33 -3.99 -6.54
C GLY A 205 -24.71 -5.33 -5.90
N THR A 206 -25.06 -5.34 -4.61
CA THR A 206 -25.49 -6.56 -3.92
C THR A 206 -26.79 -7.08 -4.52
N ALA A 207 -27.81 -6.22 -4.70
CA ALA A 207 -29.08 -6.63 -5.30
C ALA A 207 -28.88 -7.21 -6.71
N LEU A 208 -28.08 -6.56 -7.55
CA LEU A 208 -27.77 -7.05 -8.90
C LEU A 208 -27.02 -8.38 -8.88
N ALA A 209 -26.10 -8.58 -7.94
CA ALA A 209 -25.38 -9.84 -7.81
C ALA A 209 -26.28 -11.01 -7.36
N TRP A 210 -27.22 -10.76 -6.47
CA TRP A 210 -28.24 -11.74 -6.10
C TRP A 210 -29.19 -12.05 -7.27
N ILE A 211 -29.67 -11.01 -7.97
CA ILE A 211 -30.56 -11.18 -9.14
C ILE A 211 -29.86 -11.92 -10.29
N SER A 212 -28.56 -11.66 -10.51
CA SER A 212 -27.78 -12.32 -11.55
C SER A 212 -27.31 -13.73 -11.19
N GLY A 213 -27.60 -14.21 -9.97
CA GLY A 213 -27.19 -15.55 -9.51
C GLY A 213 -25.70 -15.67 -9.16
N LEU A 214 -24.98 -14.54 -9.01
CA LEU A 214 -23.60 -14.54 -8.52
C LEU A 214 -23.50 -14.86 -7.02
N GLN A 215 -24.61 -14.71 -6.29
CA GLN A 215 -24.74 -15.13 -4.90
C GLN A 215 -25.85 -16.15 -4.76
N SER A 216 -25.73 -17.04 -3.76
CA SER A 216 -26.73 -18.06 -3.49
C SER A 216 -26.92 -18.29 -1.98
N PRO A 217 -28.13 -18.67 -1.54
CA PRO A 217 -28.37 -19.08 -0.16
C PRO A 217 -27.47 -20.25 0.28
N GLU A 218 -27.10 -21.13 -0.65
CA GLU A 218 -26.19 -22.24 -0.42
C GLU A 218 -24.79 -21.76 -0.05
N ALA A 219 -24.29 -20.69 -0.69
CA ALA A 219 -23.01 -20.09 -0.35
C ALA A 219 -23.01 -19.52 1.08
N ILE A 220 -24.13 -18.91 1.51
CA ILE A 220 -24.29 -18.47 2.91
C ILE A 220 -24.21 -19.67 3.85
N LYS A 221 -25.00 -20.72 3.60
CA LYS A 221 -25.01 -21.91 4.46
C LYS A 221 -23.63 -22.57 4.52
N ALA A 222 -22.93 -22.67 3.40
CA ALA A 222 -21.58 -23.21 3.34
C ALA A 222 -20.59 -22.35 4.14
N SER A 223 -20.70 -21.02 4.05
CA SER A 223 -19.82 -20.10 4.77
C SER A 223 -19.94 -20.17 6.29
N MET A 224 -21.11 -20.57 6.82
CA MET A 224 -21.30 -20.72 8.27
C MET A 224 -20.43 -21.81 8.90
N SER A 225 -19.88 -22.73 8.09
CA SER A 225 -18.87 -23.70 8.57
C SER A 225 -17.59 -23.05 9.08
N SER A 226 -17.31 -21.80 8.66
CA SER A 226 -16.15 -21.04 9.12
C SER A 226 -16.37 -20.33 10.46
N PHE A 227 -17.58 -20.35 11.02
CA PHE A 227 -17.86 -19.72 12.31
C PHE A 227 -17.09 -20.40 13.45
N GLY A 228 -16.50 -19.59 14.31
CA GLY A 228 -15.71 -20.07 15.44
C GLY A 228 -15.51 -18.99 16.49
N PHE A 229 -14.64 -19.27 17.45
CA PHE A 229 -14.14 -18.26 18.38
C PHE A 229 -12.62 -18.42 18.50
N ASN A 230 -11.89 -17.49 17.90
CA ASN A 230 -10.45 -17.53 17.71
C ASN A 230 -9.80 -16.30 18.40
N PRO A 231 -9.75 -16.24 19.74
CA PRO A 231 -9.13 -15.11 20.43
C PRO A 231 -7.62 -15.07 20.15
N PRO A 232 -7.03 -13.88 19.92
CA PRO A 232 -5.58 -13.75 19.79
C PRO A 232 -4.86 -14.31 21.02
N SER A 233 -3.81 -15.08 20.77
CA SER A 233 -2.94 -15.67 21.79
C SER A 233 -1.55 -15.05 21.78
N ILE A 234 -0.87 -15.11 22.93
CA ILE A 234 0.49 -14.58 23.08
C ILE A 234 1.50 -15.56 22.46
N HIS A 235 2.41 -15.05 21.64
CA HIS A 235 3.41 -15.83 20.89
C HIS A 235 4.84 -15.25 20.99
N VAL A 236 5.15 -14.67 22.13
CA VAL A 236 6.49 -14.15 22.45
C VAL A 236 7.53 -15.28 22.41
N ASP A 237 7.17 -16.47 22.87
CA ASP A 237 7.99 -17.68 22.83
C ASP A 237 8.35 -18.07 21.39
N SER A 238 7.39 -18.06 20.48
CA SER A 238 7.62 -18.35 19.06
C SER A 238 8.52 -17.30 18.40
N PHE A 239 8.34 -16.03 18.73
CA PHE A 239 9.26 -14.96 18.30
C PHE A 239 10.69 -15.20 18.81
N LEU A 240 10.86 -15.53 20.09
CA LEU A 240 12.17 -15.79 20.69
C LEU A 240 12.84 -17.03 20.08
N GLN A 241 12.07 -18.06 19.73
CA GLN A 241 12.58 -19.26 19.05
C GLN A 241 13.05 -18.96 17.62
N GLY A 242 12.39 -18.06 16.89
CA GLY A 242 12.82 -17.65 15.55
C GLY A 242 14.09 -16.80 15.54
N LEU A 243 14.36 -16.04 16.62
CA LEU A 243 15.41 -15.02 16.67
C LEU A 243 16.82 -15.53 16.30
N PRO A 244 17.30 -16.69 16.80
CA PRO A 244 18.63 -17.21 16.46
C PRO A 244 18.77 -17.63 14.99
N HIS A 245 17.65 -17.87 14.30
CA HIS A 245 17.62 -18.43 12.95
C HIS A 245 17.21 -17.40 11.88
N ALA A 246 16.79 -16.20 12.28
CA ALA A 246 16.20 -15.22 11.37
C ALA A 246 17.22 -14.53 10.46
N LEU A 247 18.50 -14.42 10.85
CA LEU A 247 19.50 -13.59 10.16
C LEU A 247 19.57 -13.81 8.63
N PRO A 248 19.58 -15.05 8.09
CA PRO A 248 19.60 -15.29 6.64
C PRO A 248 18.35 -14.77 5.92
N TYR A 249 17.22 -14.69 6.61
CA TYR A 249 15.91 -14.31 6.07
C TYR A 249 15.59 -12.83 6.29
N LEU A 250 16.38 -12.11 7.11
CA LEU A 250 16.22 -10.69 7.39
C LEU A 250 16.81 -9.76 6.32
N ALA A 251 17.58 -10.28 5.36
CA ALA A 251 18.13 -9.48 4.27
C ALA A 251 17.03 -8.73 3.49
N SER A 252 15.85 -9.34 3.35
CA SER A 252 14.68 -8.71 2.73
C SER A 252 13.97 -7.71 3.66
N ALA A 253 14.05 -7.86 4.98
CA ALA A 253 13.30 -7.05 5.94
C ALA A 253 13.61 -5.55 5.84
N VAL A 254 14.89 -5.20 5.66
CA VAL A 254 15.30 -3.79 5.63
C VAL A 254 14.73 -3.04 4.41
N PRO A 255 14.92 -3.50 3.17
CA PRO A 255 14.41 -2.77 2.00
C PRO A 255 12.89 -2.68 1.96
N LEU A 256 12.22 -3.71 2.48
CA LEU A 256 10.77 -3.78 2.52
C LEU A 256 10.18 -2.92 3.63
N GLY A 257 10.80 -2.88 4.82
CA GLY A 257 10.45 -1.93 5.86
C GLY A 257 10.69 -0.48 5.42
N LEU A 258 11.74 -0.21 4.62
CA LEU A 258 11.92 1.10 4.01
C LEU A 258 10.82 1.44 2.98
N ALA A 259 10.34 0.47 2.20
CA ALA A 259 9.21 0.70 1.30
C ALA A 259 7.93 1.02 2.08
N ASN A 260 7.62 0.25 3.13
CA ASN A 260 6.46 0.49 3.99
C ASN A 260 6.55 1.83 4.74
N TYR A 261 7.75 2.19 5.19
CA TYR A 261 8.06 3.48 5.76
C TYR A 261 7.75 4.64 4.81
N ILE A 262 8.10 4.51 3.52
CA ILE A 262 7.76 5.52 2.50
C ILE A 262 6.26 5.57 2.25
N PHE A 263 5.56 4.45 2.21
CA PHE A 263 4.09 4.44 2.08
C PHE A 263 3.40 5.19 3.21
N ASP A 264 3.87 5.03 4.45
CA ASP A 264 3.34 5.80 5.57
C ASP A 264 3.52 7.31 5.33
N LEU A 265 4.72 7.75 4.89
CA LEU A 265 4.98 9.16 4.59
C LEU A 265 4.11 9.70 3.45
N GLU A 266 3.92 8.92 2.39
CA GLU A 266 3.09 9.27 1.24
C GLU A 266 1.61 9.45 1.66
N ASN A 267 1.09 8.53 2.47
CA ASN A 267 -0.29 8.62 2.96
C ASN A 267 -0.50 9.77 3.96
N ILE A 268 0.50 10.03 4.82
CA ILE A 268 0.49 11.20 5.71
C ILE A 268 0.52 12.50 4.89
N GLU A 269 1.36 12.58 3.85
CA GLU A 269 1.40 13.75 2.95
C GLU A 269 0.08 13.93 2.19
N SER A 270 -0.56 12.85 1.75
CA SER A 270 -1.89 12.90 1.13
C SER A 270 -2.95 13.44 2.09
N ALA A 271 -2.91 13.06 3.37
CA ALA A 271 -3.79 13.61 4.39
C ALA A 271 -3.54 15.11 4.62
N HIS A 272 -2.26 15.54 4.68
CA HIS A 272 -1.88 16.94 4.81
C HIS A 272 -2.35 17.75 3.61
N ALA A 273 -2.17 17.24 2.39
CA ALA A 273 -2.66 17.87 1.16
C ALA A 273 -4.19 17.93 1.10
N ALA A 274 -4.90 17.00 1.75
CA ALA A 274 -6.36 17.05 1.91
C ALA A 274 -6.81 17.98 3.07
N GLY A 275 -5.87 18.63 3.76
CA GLY A 275 -6.10 19.59 4.82
C GLY A 275 -6.09 19.01 6.24
N ASP A 276 -5.79 17.73 6.44
CA ASP A 276 -5.70 17.12 7.79
C ASP A 276 -4.25 16.85 8.17
N GLU A 277 -3.63 17.80 8.89
CA GLU A 277 -2.20 17.78 9.24
C GLU A 277 -1.89 16.90 10.46
N TYR A 278 -1.86 15.58 10.26
CA TYR A 278 -1.48 14.62 11.29
C TYR A 278 0.02 14.66 11.63
N ASN A 279 0.36 14.49 12.92
CA ASN A 279 1.76 14.41 13.32
C ASN A 279 2.41 13.12 12.80
N THR A 280 3.35 13.25 11.85
CA THR A 280 4.04 12.15 11.18
C THR A 280 4.63 11.14 12.16
N ARG A 281 5.36 11.62 13.17
CA ARG A 281 6.02 10.76 14.15
C ARG A 281 5.01 9.93 14.96
N LYS A 282 3.92 10.54 15.44
CA LYS A 282 2.88 9.82 16.18
C LYS A 282 2.27 8.71 15.32
N VAL A 283 1.96 9.01 14.07
CA VAL A 283 1.36 8.05 13.12
C VAL A 283 2.29 6.86 12.87
N MET A 284 3.55 7.12 12.55
CA MET A 284 4.52 6.06 12.27
C MET A 284 4.86 5.21 13.51
N LEU A 285 4.98 5.85 14.69
CA LEU A 285 5.13 5.12 15.95
C LEU A 285 3.94 4.18 16.20
N THR A 286 2.71 4.68 16.00
CA THR A 286 1.50 3.86 16.14
C THR A 286 1.53 2.66 15.21
N ASN A 287 1.89 2.82 13.93
CA ASN A 287 1.97 1.69 13.01
C ASN A 287 3.02 0.67 13.44
N GLY A 288 4.25 1.11 13.72
CA GLY A 288 5.30 0.21 14.16
C GLY A 288 4.93 -0.53 15.45
N LEU A 289 4.31 0.16 16.42
CA LEU A 289 3.88 -0.46 17.67
C LEU A 289 2.67 -1.40 17.49
N ALA A 290 1.72 -1.07 16.62
CA ALA A 290 0.59 -1.94 16.30
C ALA A 290 1.05 -3.21 15.55
N SER A 291 1.98 -3.09 14.60
CA SER A 291 2.63 -4.22 13.94
C SER A 291 3.42 -5.08 14.93
N THR A 292 4.14 -4.45 15.87
CA THR A 292 4.86 -5.15 16.94
C THR A 292 3.90 -5.94 17.82
N LEU A 293 2.76 -5.34 18.21
CA LEU A 293 1.73 -6.04 18.97
C LEU A 293 1.19 -7.23 18.17
N GLY A 294 0.82 -7.04 16.91
CA GLY A 294 0.36 -8.12 16.03
C GLY A 294 1.37 -9.27 15.96
N CYS A 295 2.65 -8.94 15.77
CA CYS A 295 3.76 -9.89 15.80
C CYS A 295 3.82 -10.69 17.10
N LEU A 296 3.79 -10.02 18.26
CA LEU A 296 3.82 -10.71 19.55
C LEU A 296 2.56 -11.54 19.82
N MET A 297 1.46 -11.28 19.08
CA MET A 297 0.22 -12.07 19.09
C MET A 297 0.18 -13.14 17.99
N GLY A 298 1.28 -13.37 17.25
CA GLY A 298 1.38 -14.44 16.26
C GLY A 298 1.07 -14.06 14.81
N ASN A 299 1.01 -12.77 14.49
CA ASN A 299 0.82 -12.29 13.12
C ASN A 299 2.16 -11.83 12.49
N PRO A 300 2.66 -12.49 11.41
CA PRO A 300 3.91 -12.11 10.74
C PRO A 300 3.76 -10.97 9.71
N PHE A 301 2.60 -10.29 9.63
CA PHE A 301 2.34 -9.26 8.64
C PHE A 301 2.15 -7.87 9.27
N PRO A 302 2.84 -6.82 8.80
CA PRO A 302 2.70 -5.49 9.35
C PRO A 302 1.41 -4.78 8.91
N VAL A 303 0.96 -3.84 9.76
CA VAL A 303 -0.09 -2.85 9.45
C VAL A 303 0.54 -1.51 9.04
N THR A 304 -0.23 -0.66 8.35
CA THR A 304 0.25 0.62 7.80
C THR A 304 -0.84 1.69 7.81
N VAL A 305 -0.48 2.96 7.56
CA VAL A 305 -1.45 3.98 7.17
C VAL A 305 -2.05 3.54 5.85
N TYR A 306 -3.35 3.31 5.85
CA TYR A 306 -4.00 2.83 4.65
C TYR A 306 -4.20 3.97 3.65
N VAL A 307 -4.26 3.61 2.38
CA VAL A 307 -4.43 4.55 1.29
C VAL A 307 -5.89 4.98 1.11
N GLY A 308 -6.06 6.21 0.63
CA GLY A 308 -7.36 6.74 0.25
C GLY A 308 -7.89 7.86 1.14
N HIS A 309 -7.10 8.43 2.06
CA HIS A 309 -7.52 9.56 2.91
C HIS A 309 -8.24 10.66 2.13
N ALA A 310 -7.64 11.12 1.02
CA ALA A 310 -8.26 12.12 0.16
C ALA A 310 -9.62 11.68 -0.43
N GLY A 311 -9.75 10.40 -0.77
CA GLY A 311 -11.01 9.79 -1.20
C GLY A 311 -12.06 9.76 -0.10
N TRP A 312 -11.71 9.29 1.09
CA TRP A 312 -12.60 9.24 2.25
C TRP A 312 -13.06 10.65 2.66
N LYS A 313 -12.13 11.60 2.71
CA LYS A 313 -12.38 13.02 2.96
C LYS A 313 -13.33 13.63 1.93
N ALA A 314 -13.10 13.38 0.65
CA ALA A 314 -13.97 13.86 -0.44
C ALA A 314 -15.39 13.28 -0.35
N MET A 315 -15.57 12.10 0.25
CA MET A 315 -16.88 11.52 0.55
C MET A 315 -17.55 12.09 1.81
N GLY A 316 -16.89 13.02 2.52
CA GLY A 316 -17.38 13.61 3.76
C GLY A 316 -17.29 12.65 4.96
N ALA A 317 -16.37 11.68 4.92
CA ALA A 317 -16.09 10.81 6.05
C ALA A 317 -15.56 11.62 7.23
N SER A 318 -15.86 11.17 8.44
CA SER A 318 -15.42 11.79 9.69
C SER A 318 -14.36 10.92 10.37
N ILE A 319 -14.39 10.86 11.69
CA ILE A 319 -13.49 10.05 12.51
C ILE A 319 -14.09 8.66 12.77
N GLY A 320 -15.43 8.52 12.76
CA GLY A 320 -16.10 7.28 13.18
C GLY A 320 -15.81 6.06 12.30
N TYR A 321 -15.67 6.25 10.98
CA TYR A 321 -15.54 5.14 10.03
C TYR A 321 -14.29 4.27 10.25
N THR A 322 -13.15 4.87 10.60
CA THR A 322 -11.89 4.12 10.81
C THR A 322 -11.97 3.22 12.06
N LEU A 323 -12.65 3.70 13.11
CA LEU A 323 -12.89 2.93 14.33
C LEU A 323 -13.83 1.75 14.07
N ALA A 324 -14.96 2.01 13.40
CA ALA A 324 -15.90 0.96 13.02
C ALA A 324 -15.21 -0.10 12.13
N SER A 325 -14.40 0.33 11.16
CA SER A 325 -13.64 -0.58 10.30
C SER A 325 -12.66 -1.44 11.10
N GLY A 326 -11.90 -0.85 12.01
CA GLY A 326 -10.96 -1.59 12.87
C GLY A 326 -11.64 -2.60 13.79
N VAL A 327 -12.78 -2.23 14.39
CA VAL A 327 -13.60 -3.15 15.20
C VAL A 327 -14.08 -4.32 14.35
N THR A 328 -14.59 -4.07 13.15
CA THR A 328 -15.00 -5.14 12.24
C THR A 328 -13.82 -6.03 11.83
N MET A 329 -12.66 -5.44 11.54
CA MET A 329 -11.44 -6.20 11.19
C MET A 329 -10.92 -7.07 12.32
N PHE A 330 -11.27 -6.78 13.58
CA PHE A 330 -11.01 -7.66 14.70
C PHE A 330 -12.10 -8.73 14.88
N ILE A 331 -13.37 -8.33 14.87
CA ILE A 331 -14.52 -9.23 15.08
C ILE A 331 -14.60 -10.32 13.99
N VAL A 332 -14.31 -9.97 12.74
CA VAL A 332 -14.45 -10.90 11.62
C VAL A 332 -13.56 -12.14 11.78
N PRO A 333 -12.22 -12.03 11.94
CA PRO A 333 -11.40 -13.20 12.19
C PRO A 333 -11.64 -13.81 13.58
N LEU A 334 -11.98 -13.01 14.59
CA LEU A 334 -12.32 -13.50 15.93
C LEU A 334 -13.48 -14.51 15.89
N PHE A 335 -14.49 -14.29 15.04
CA PHE A 335 -15.65 -15.17 14.93
C PHE A 335 -15.73 -15.97 13.62
N GLY A 336 -14.71 -15.87 12.75
CA GLY A 336 -14.71 -16.55 11.45
C GLY A 336 -15.80 -16.06 10.48
N LEU A 337 -16.13 -14.76 10.50
CA LEU A 337 -17.25 -14.21 9.73
C LEU A 337 -16.90 -13.83 8.28
N GLY A 338 -15.65 -13.99 7.86
CA GLY A 338 -15.15 -13.41 6.61
C GLY A 338 -15.85 -13.97 5.37
N ALA A 339 -15.92 -15.31 5.26
CA ALA A 339 -16.61 -15.98 4.17
C ALA A 339 -18.11 -15.66 4.16
N PHE A 340 -18.72 -15.56 5.34
CA PHE A 340 -20.14 -15.22 5.48
C PHE A 340 -20.45 -13.80 5.01
N MET A 341 -19.61 -12.83 5.37
CA MET A 341 -19.78 -11.45 4.89
C MET A 341 -19.68 -11.35 3.37
N LEU A 342 -18.72 -12.05 2.74
CA LEU A 342 -18.59 -12.07 1.28
C LEU A 342 -19.68 -12.87 0.57
N ALA A 343 -20.27 -13.87 1.22
CA ALA A 343 -21.44 -14.60 0.68
C ALA A 343 -22.70 -13.73 0.67
N ILE A 344 -22.79 -12.72 1.55
CA ILE A 344 -23.90 -11.76 1.55
C ILE A 344 -23.62 -10.61 0.58
N ILE A 345 -22.44 -10.02 0.69
CA ILE A 345 -22.03 -8.84 -0.07
C ILE A 345 -20.90 -9.23 -1.02
N PRO A 346 -21.19 -9.43 -2.32
CA PRO A 346 -20.21 -9.90 -3.28
C PRO A 346 -19.11 -8.89 -3.53
N MET A 347 -17.92 -9.40 -3.79
CA MET A 347 -16.78 -8.61 -4.23
C MET A 347 -17.10 -7.76 -5.46
N THR A 348 -17.86 -8.28 -6.43
CA THR A 348 -18.25 -7.58 -7.66
C THR A 348 -19.06 -6.29 -7.41
N ALA A 349 -19.73 -6.17 -6.26
CA ALA A 349 -20.46 -4.99 -5.84
C ALA A 349 -19.57 -3.91 -5.22
N ILE A 350 -18.41 -4.29 -4.67
CA ILE A 350 -17.62 -3.43 -3.78
C ILE A 350 -16.30 -3.03 -4.43
N VAL A 351 -15.67 -3.95 -5.15
CA VAL A 351 -14.41 -3.77 -5.86
C VAL A 351 -14.39 -2.50 -6.73
N PRO A 352 -15.47 -2.11 -7.45
CA PRO A 352 -15.53 -0.82 -8.14
C PRO A 352 -15.27 0.43 -7.27
N ILE A 353 -15.55 0.38 -5.97
CA ILE A 353 -15.26 1.48 -5.02
C ILE A 353 -13.74 1.71 -4.92
N LEU A 354 -12.93 0.67 -5.07
CA LEU A 354 -11.47 0.79 -5.05
C LEU A 354 -10.94 1.52 -6.29
N VAL A 355 -11.60 1.33 -7.44
CA VAL A 355 -11.32 2.10 -8.67
C VAL A 355 -11.52 3.58 -8.40
N PHE A 356 -12.61 3.96 -7.71
CA PHE A 356 -12.84 5.36 -7.31
C PHE A 356 -11.72 5.91 -6.42
N ILE A 357 -11.30 5.15 -5.40
CA ILE A 357 -10.21 5.59 -4.50
C ILE A 357 -8.92 5.83 -5.27
N GLY A 358 -8.56 4.92 -6.18
CA GLY A 358 -7.37 5.08 -7.02
C GLY A 358 -7.47 6.32 -7.92
N VAL A 359 -8.62 6.55 -8.56
CA VAL A 359 -8.84 7.73 -9.40
C VAL A 359 -8.81 9.02 -8.60
N VAL A 360 -9.41 9.07 -7.40
CA VAL A 360 -9.38 10.28 -6.55
C VAL A 360 -7.97 10.57 -6.05
N THR A 361 -7.21 9.53 -5.68
CA THR A 361 -5.80 9.66 -5.29
C THR A 361 -4.98 10.22 -6.45
N ALA A 362 -5.19 9.73 -7.67
CA ALA A 362 -4.54 10.26 -8.87
C ALA A 362 -4.99 11.68 -9.22
N ASN A 363 -6.26 12.01 -9.03
CA ASN A 363 -6.76 13.36 -9.24
C ASN A 363 -6.21 14.34 -8.20
N GLN A 364 -6.00 13.90 -6.95
CA GLN A 364 -5.40 14.73 -5.91
C GLN A 364 -4.01 15.20 -6.34
N VAL A 365 -3.14 14.30 -6.82
CA VAL A 365 -1.80 14.73 -7.25
C VAL A 365 -1.86 15.77 -8.37
N VAL A 366 -2.74 15.60 -9.37
CA VAL A 366 -2.88 16.58 -10.46
C VAL A 366 -3.33 17.95 -9.95
N ARG A 367 -4.24 17.98 -8.96
CA ARG A 367 -4.75 19.22 -8.36
C ARG A 367 -3.72 19.95 -7.50
N GLU A 368 -2.91 19.19 -6.76
CA GLU A 368 -1.93 19.73 -5.81
C GLU A 368 -0.56 20.02 -6.44
N THR A 369 -0.33 19.55 -7.68
CA THR A 369 0.94 19.70 -8.39
C THR A 369 0.99 20.99 -9.21
N PRO A 370 2.03 21.84 -9.04
CA PRO A 370 2.27 22.98 -9.93
C PRO A 370 2.38 22.55 -11.39
N LYS A 371 1.86 23.36 -12.32
CA LYS A 371 1.82 23.03 -13.76
C LYS A 371 3.18 22.61 -14.34
N ILE A 372 4.25 23.26 -13.92
CA ILE A 372 5.62 22.96 -14.40
C ILE A 372 6.12 21.59 -13.93
N GLU A 373 5.59 21.08 -12.81
CA GLU A 373 5.99 19.81 -12.20
C GLU A 373 5.12 18.63 -12.64
N VAL A 374 4.04 18.85 -13.40
CA VAL A 374 3.14 17.79 -13.90
C VAL A 374 3.87 16.65 -14.61
N PRO A 375 4.94 16.86 -15.40
CA PRO A 375 5.71 15.75 -15.97
C PRO A 375 6.24 14.74 -14.94
N VAL A 376 6.52 15.19 -13.71
CA VAL A 376 7.01 14.34 -12.61
C VAL A 376 6.01 13.25 -12.27
N ILE A 377 4.71 13.54 -12.38
CA ILE A 377 3.64 12.57 -12.12
C ILE A 377 3.84 11.33 -12.99
N PHE A 378 4.02 11.52 -14.30
CA PHE A 378 4.20 10.42 -15.25
C PHE A 378 5.52 9.68 -15.06
N ILE A 379 6.59 10.39 -14.69
CA ILE A 379 7.88 9.75 -14.37
C ILE A 379 7.74 8.78 -13.18
N CYS A 380 7.03 9.21 -12.13
CA CYS A 380 6.77 8.35 -10.98
C CYS A 380 5.90 7.12 -11.32
N LEU A 381 5.08 7.16 -12.37
CA LEU A 381 4.23 6.03 -12.77
C LEU A 381 5.03 4.86 -13.39
N PHE A 382 6.17 5.13 -14.04
CA PHE A 382 6.89 4.10 -14.79
C PHE A 382 7.32 2.88 -13.94
N PRO A 383 7.92 3.05 -12.75
CA PRO A 383 8.25 1.90 -11.88
C PRO A 383 7.02 1.10 -11.45
N TRP A 384 5.89 1.75 -11.20
CA TRP A 384 4.63 1.09 -10.84
C TRP A 384 4.03 0.29 -11.99
N ILE A 385 4.03 0.86 -13.20
CA ILE A 385 3.57 0.17 -14.41
C ILE A 385 4.45 -1.07 -14.67
N ALA A 386 5.77 -0.91 -14.55
CA ALA A 386 6.70 -2.03 -14.72
C ALA A 386 6.50 -3.12 -13.66
N ASN A 387 6.26 -2.74 -12.40
CA ASN A 387 5.98 -3.68 -11.31
C ASN A 387 4.69 -4.47 -11.55
N TRP A 388 3.62 -3.79 -11.94
CA TRP A 388 2.35 -4.43 -12.27
C TRP A 388 2.49 -5.37 -13.47
N ALA A 389 3.13 -4.92 -14.56
CA ALA A 389 3.35 -5.74 -15.75
C ALA A 389 4.26 -6.95 -15.46
N LEU A 390 5.33 -6.77 -14.69
CA LEU A 390 6.21 -7.86 -14.25
C LEU A 390 5.43 -8.91 -13.45
N THR A 391 4.57 -8.46 -12.54
CA THR A 391 3.71 -9.34 -11.73
C THR A 391 2.78 -10.15 -12.62
N MET A 392 2.09 -9.51 -13.57
CA MET A 392 1.21 -10.19 -14.51
C MET A 392 1.95 -11.25 -15.36
N VAL A 393 3.10 -10.87 -15.94
CA VAL A 393 3.91 -11.79 -16.76
C VAL A 393 4.38 -12.99 -15.93
N ASN A 394 4.86 -12.76 -14.71
CA ASN A 394 5.30 -13.83 -13.81
C ASN A 394 4.14 -14.76 -13.39
N SER A 395 2.97 -14.21 -13.07
CA SER A 395 1.79 -14.99 -12.71
C SER A 395 1.31 -15.89 -13.85
N VAL A 396 1.30 -15.37 -15.09
CA VAL A 396 0.96 -16.17 -16.28
C VAL A 396 1.95 -17.31 -16.49
N MET A 397 3.26 -17.03 -16.39
CA MET A 397 4.28 -18.07 -16.53
C MET A 397 4.19 -19.12 -15.42
N ALA A 398 3.96 -18.70 -14.18
CA ALA A 398 3.80 -19.60 -13.04
C ALA A 398 2.56 -20.51 -13.21
N ALA A 399 1.43 -19.95 -13.63
CA ALA A 399 0.23 -20.71 -13.95
C ALA A 399 0.45 -21.73 -15.08
N ALA A 400 1.36 -21.43 -16.02
CA ALA A 400 1.77 -22.34 -17.08
C ALA A 400 2.90 -23.32 -16.66
N GLY A 401 3.31 -23.35 -15.38
CA GLY A 401 4.39 -24.23 -14.89
C GLY A 401 5.79 -23.87 -15.40
N THR A 402 5.96 -22.67 -15.95
CA THR A 402 7.21 -22.18 -16.54
C THR A 402 7.74 -20.93 -15.82
N SER A 403 8.83 -20.36 -16.31
CA SER A 403 9.43 -19.13 -15.80
C SER A 403 10.21 -18.42 -16.89
N ALA A 404 10.51 -17.13 -16.68
CA ALA A 404 11.34 -16.38 -17.63
C ALA A 404 12.72 -17.01 -17.84
N ALA A 405 13.26 -17.66 -16.80
CA ALA A 405 14.52 -18.39 -16.88
C ALA A 405 14.43 -19.60 -17.84
N LYS A 406 13.29 -20.31 -17.86
CA LYS A 406 13.06 -21.44 -18.77
C LYS A 406 12.79 -21.00 -20.21
N ILE A 407 12.07 -19.89 -20.40
CA ILE A 407 11.75 -19.36 -21.73
C ILE A 407 12.97 -18.69 -22.38
N GLY A 408 13.76 -17.97 -21.58
CA GLY A 408 14.88 -17.15 -22.03
C GLY A 408 14.47 -15.72 -22.37
N PRO A 409 15.28 -14.70 -21.97
CA PRO A 409 14.94 -13.29 -22.17
C PRO A 409 14.92 -12.88 -23.65
N GLU A 410 15.71 -13.50 -24.51
CA GLU A 410 15.72 -13.22 -25.96
C GLU A 410 14.41 -13.63 -26.64
N ALA A 411 13.88 -14.81 -26.31
CA ALA A 411 12.61 -15.28 -26.84
C ALA A 411 11.45 -14.36 -26.44
N LEU A 412 11.47 -13.86 -25.18
CA LEU A 412 10.52 -12.86 -24.70
C LEU A 412 10.67 -11.53 -25.46
N ALA A 413 11.91 -11.06 -25.65
CA ALA A 413 12.20 -9.83 -26.38
C ALA A 413 11.75 -9.89 -27.84
N HIS A 414 11.91 -11.04 -28.51
CA HIS A 414 11.42 -11.28 -29.88
C HIS A 414 9.89 -11.18 -29.99
N LYS A 415 9.16 -11.26 -28.87
CA LYS A 415 7.71 -11.06 -28.78
C LYS A 415 7.32 -9.69 -28.20
N GLY A 416 8.28 -8.77 -28.07
CA GLY A 416 8.06 -7.42 -27.53
C GLY A 416 8.02 -7.36 -26.00
N VAL A 417 8.34 -8.45 -25.30
CA VAL A 417 8.39 -8.48 -23.84
C VAL A 417 9.82 -8.26 -23.39
N PHE A 418 10.17 -7.00 -23.09
CA PHE A 418 11.46 -6.62 -22.51
C PHE A 418 11.56 -7.03 -21.03
N TYR A 419 11.61 -8.34 -20.78
CA TYR A 419 11.50 -8.89 -19.43
C TYR A 419 12.58 -8.37 -18.47
N GLN A 420 13.84 -8.27 -18.91
CA GLN A 420 14.91 -7.71 -18.08
C GLN A 420 14.66 -6.23 -17.75
N GLY A 421 14.12 -5.46 -18.69
CA GLY A 421 13.69 -4.08 -18.44
C GLY A 421 12.58 -4.01 -17.40
N LEU A 422 11.59 -4.91 -17.45
CA LEU A 422 10.53 -5.02 -16.43
C LEU A 422 11.10 -5.40 -15.06
N VAL A 423 12.02 -6.36 -15.00
CA VAL A 423 12.71 -6.75 -13.76
C VAL A 423 13.45 -5.55 -13.16
N HIS A 424 14.24 -4.84 -13.96
CA HIS A 424 15.00 -3.70 -13.46
C HIS A 424 14.09 -2.54 -13.04
N LEU A 425 13.10 -2.17 -13.85
CA LEU A 425 12.27 -1.00 -13.53
C LEU A 425 11.22 -1.28 -12.44
N GLY A 426 10.69 -2.51 -12.39
CA GLY A 426 9.59 -2.90 -11.50
C GLY A 426 10.00 -3.37 -10.11
N ASN A 427 11.24 -3.83 -9.91
CA ASN A 427 11.71 -4.21 -8.57
C ASN A 427 12.13 -2.97 -7.76
N GLY A 428 11.60 -2.88 -6.53
CA GLY A 428 11.78 -1.70 -5.68
C GLY A 428 10.95 -0.50 -6.13
N ALA A 429 9.84 -0.72 -6.84
CA ALA A 429 9.00 0.32 -7.43
C ALA A 429 8.66 1.52 -6.53
N PRO A 430 8.34 1.38 -5.23
CA PRO A 430 8.06 2.55 -4.38
C PRO A 430 9.26 3.50 -4.28
N LEU A 431 10.43 2.95 -3.96
CA LEU A 431 11.66 3.72 -3.81
C LEU A 431 12.19 4.20 -5.17
N ALA A 432 12.09 3.37 -6.21
CA ALA A 432 12.46 3.75 -7.56
C ALA A 432 11.57 4.88 -8.10
N SER A 433 10.25 4.82 -7.88
CA SER A 433 9.29 5.87 -8.25
C SER A 433 9.66 7.20 -7.61
N MET A 434 9.91 7.18 -6.30
CA MET A 434 10.29 8.37 -5.53
C MET A 434 11.63 8.96 -5.98
N LEU A 435 12.62 8.09 -6.22
CA LEU A 435 13.94 8.49 -6.66
C LEU A 435 13.92 9.13 -8.06
N TRP A 436 13.25 8.48 -9.02
CA TRP A 436 13.08 9.01 -10.37
C TRP A 436 12.25 10.30 -10.37
N GLY A 437 11.24 10.40 -9.51
CA GLY A 437 10.52 11.63 -9.26
C GLY A 437 11.41 12.76 -8.73
N CYS A 438 12.29 12.46 -7.77
CA CYS A 438 13.26 13.43 -7.24
C CYS A 438 14.26 13.89 -8.33
N VAL A 439 14.79 12.97 -9.12
CA VAL A 439 15.66 13.30 -10.26
C VAL A 439 14.94 14.23 -11.23
N ALA A 440 13.73 13.88 -11.65
CA ALA A 440 12.96 14.66 -12.62
C ALA A 440 12.60 16.04 -12.08
N ILE A 441 12.06 16.13 -10.86
CA ILE A 441 11.64 17.41 -10.30
C ILE A 441 12.84 18.34 -10.09
N PHE A 442 13.97 17.85 -9.57
CA PHE A 442 15.15 18.68 -9.35
C PHE A 442 15.82 19.13 -10.65
N ALA A 443 15.67 18.38 -11.74
CA ALA A 443 16.02 18.87 -13.08
C ALA A 443 15.07 19.99 -13.51
N ILE A 444 13.76 19.81 -13.37
CA ILE A 444 12.71 20.77 -13.77
C ILE A 444 12.84 22.11 -13.03
N ILE A 445 13.01 22.07 -11.70
CA ILE A 445 13.10 23.30 -10.88
C ILE A 445 14.52 23.87 -10.78
N ASN A 446 15.43 23.38 -11.64
CA ASN A 446 16.84 23.75 -11.70
C ASN A 446 17.54 23.75 -10.33
N LYS A 447 17.44 22.63 -9.60
CA LYS A 447 18.17 22.37 -8.34
C LYS A 447 19.18 21.24 -8.52
N PRO A 448 20.20 21.41 -9.38
CA PRO A 448 21.06 20.31 -9.81
C PRO A 448 21.77 19.57 -8.67
N LEU A 449 22.26 20.27 -7.63
CA LEU A 449 22.90 19.60 -6.50
C LEU A 449 21.97 18.63 -5.75
N ARG A 450 20.68 18.96 -5.64
CA ARG A 450 19.70 18.03 -5.05
C ARG A 450 19.44 16.83 -5.97
N GLY A 451 19.43 17.06 -7.28
CA GLY A 451 19.41 15.99 -8.29
C GLY A 451 20.62 15.06 -8.19
N ALA A 452 21.82 15.61 -7.96
CA ALA A 452 23.04 14.84 -7.75
C ALA A 452 22.96 13.98 -6.48
N VAL A 453 22.47 14.55 -5.37
CA VAL A 453 22.25 13.80 -4.13
C VAL A 453 21.24 12.67 -4.34
N ALA A 454 20.11 12.94 -5.02
CA ALA A 454 19.14 11.91 -5.36
C ALA A 454 19.80 10.79 -6.16
N ALA A 455 20.57 11.11 -7.20
CA ALA A 455 21.28 10.11 -8.00
C ALA A 455 22.28 9.28 -7.17
N VAL A 456 23.04 9.90 -6.26
CA VAL A 456 23.95 9.16 -5.35
C VAL A 456 23.17 8.23 -4.41
N VAL A 457 22.04 8.67 -3.86
CA VAL A 457 21.15 7.81 -3.08
C VAL A 457 20.66 6.64 -3.94
N GLY A 458 20.29 6.89 -5.19
CA GLY A 458 19.94 5.85 -6.16
C GLY A 458 21.04 4.83 -6.39
N ALA A 459 22.29 5.28 -6.54
CA ALA A 459 23.44 4.41 -6.65
C ALA A 459 23.60 3.52 -5.41
N LEU A 460 23.45 4.09 -4.21
CA LEU A 460 23.52 3.32 -2.96
C LEU A 460 22.40 2.28 -2.85
N LEU A 461 21.15 2.67 -3.15
CA LEU A 461 20.03 1.75 -3.13
C LEU A 461 20.21 0.59 -4.14
N ALA A 462 20.68 0.90 -5.34
CA ALA A 462 20.99 -0.10 -6.36
C ALA A 462 22.15 -1.01 -5.95
N LEU A 463 23.19 -0.46 -5.29
CA LEU A 463 24.34 -1.21 -4.78
C LEU A 463 23.93 -2.32 -3.81
N PHE A 464 22.94 -2.06 -2.96
CA PHE A 464 22.40 -3.04 -2.01
C PHE A 464 21.25 -3.88 -2.58
N GLY A 465 20.88 -3.70 -3.85
CA GLY A 465 19.77 -4.42 -4.48
C GLY A 465 18.39 -4.03 -3.95
N VAL A 466 18.27 -2.86 -3.31
CA VAL A 466 17.00 -2.32 -2.80
C VAL A 466 16.07 -1.91 -3.97
N ILE A 467 16.67 -1.45 -5.06
CA ILE A 467 16.01 -1.13 -6.33
C ILE A 467 16.73 -1.84 -7.47
N HIS A 468 16.01 -2.11 -8.57
CA HIS A 468 16.53 -2.68 -9.81
C HIS A 468 17.06 -4.13 -9.76
N ALA A 469 16.92 -4.80 -8.62
CA ALA A 469 17.29 -6.19 -8.42
C ALA A 469 16.12 -7.00 -7.83
N PRO A 470 15.97 -8.28 -8.19
CA PRO A 470 14.93 -9.15 -7.62
C PRO A 470 15.25 -9.58 -6.18
N VAL A 471 16.51 -9.47 -5.76
CA VAL A 471 16.97 -9.86 -4.43
C VAL A 471 17.88 -8.78 -3.85
N VAL A 472 17.83 -8.65 -2.53
CA VAL A 472 18.70 -7.76 -1.76
C VAL A 472 20.08 -8.40 -1.66
N GLY A 473 21.11 -7.61 -1.92
CA GLY A 473 22.49 -8.10 -1.87
C GLY A 473 23.49 -7.02 -2.25
N PHE A 474 24.68 -7.08 -1.66
CA PHE A 474 25.75 -6.15 -1.98
C PHE A 474 26.35 -6.47 -3.35
N ALA A 475 26.25 -5.52 -4.27
CA ALA A 475 26.84 -5.55 -5.61
C ALA A 475 26.50 -6.81 -6.43
N GLN A 476 25.28 -7.32 -6.33
CA GLN A 476 24.86 -8.55 -7.02
C GLN A 476 24.25 -8.28 -8.40
N GLY A 477 24.43 -9.23 -9.32
CA GLY A 477 23.80 -9.21 -10.64
C GLY A 477 24.04 -7.90 -11.41
N SER A 478 22.96 -7.23 -11.82
CA SER A 478 23.00 -5.97 -12.56
C SER A 478 23.23 -4.73 -11.69
N SER A 479 23.39 -4.86 -10.37
CA SER A 479 23.48 -3.72 -9.45
C SER A 479 24.58 -2.72 -9.83
N LEU A 480 25.79 -3.19 -10.17
CA LEU A 480 26.92 -2.30 -10.51
C LEU A 480 26.69 -1.49 -11.79
N MET A 481 25.91 -2.02 -12.74
CA MET A 481 25.49 -1.27 -13.92
C MET A 481 24.62 -0.08 -13.53
N PHE A 482 23.63 -0.29 -12.64
CA PHE A 482 22.77 0.79 -12.15
C PHE A 482 23.50 1.77 -11.24
N VAL A 483 24.43 1.30 -10.40
CA VAL A 483 25.33 2.16 -9.62
C VAL A 483 26.07 3.12 -10.55
N THR A 484 26.68 2.59 -11.59
CA THR A 484 27.43 3.39 -12.57
C THR A 484 26.52 4.38 -13.28
N ALA A 485 25.34 3.94 -13.76
CA ALA A 485 24.37 4.79 -14.42
C ALA A 485 23.91 5.96 -13.53
N TYR A 486 23.60 5.69 -12.25
CA TYR A 486 23.23 6.73 -11.30
C TYR A 486 24.37 7.70 -10.99
N LEU A 487 25.61 7.21 -10.86
CA LEU A 487 26.77 8.09 -10.67
C LEU A 487 27.02 8.98 -11.90
N MET A 488 26.81 8.46 -13.11
CA MET A 488 26.85 9.27 -14.34
C MET A 488 25.77 10.37 -14.34
N MET A 489 24.54 10.04 -13.93
CA MET A 489 23.48 11.04 -13.76
C MET A 489 23.88 12.11 -12.72
N GLY A 490 24.46 11.68 -11.60
CA GLY A 490 24.97 12.58 -10.56
C GLY A 490 26.05 13.52 -11.08
N ALA A 491 27.02 12.99 -11.85
CA ALA A 491 28.06 13.78 -12.48
C ALA A 491 27.48 14.83 -13.44
N MET A 492 26.47 14.47 -14.24
CA MET A 492 25.79 15.41 -15.14
C MET A 492 25.08 16.54 -14.40
N PHE A 493 24.45 16.25 -13.26
CA PHE A 493 23.89 17.29 -12.39
C PHE A 493 24.98 18.22 -11.82
N VAL A 494 26.14 17.67 -11.42
CA VAL A 494 27.27 18.50 -10.95
C VAL A 494 27.78 19.40 -12.06
N VAL A 495 27.91 18.88 -13.29
CA VAL A 495 28.29 19.68 -14.46
C VAL A 495 27.27 20.82 -14.68
N LYS A 496 25.97 20.51 -14.66
CA LYS A 496 24.91 21.53 -14.76
C LYS A 496 25.05 22.60 -13.68
N HIS A 497 25.31 22.22 -12.44
CA HIS A 497 25.52 23.18 -11.35
C HIS A 497 26.71 24.12 -11.60
N VAL A 498 27.83 23.60 -12.13
CA VAL A 498 29.01 24.42 -12.46
C VAL A 498 28.71 25.37 -13.60
N LEU A 499 28.00 24.93 -14.64
CA LEU A 499 27.61 25.78 -15.76
C LEU A 499 26.69 26.92 -15.31
N ASP A 500 25.66 26.63 -14.52
CA ASP A 500 24.73 27.64 -14.00
C ASP A 500 25.44 28.70 -13.16
N ARG A 501 26.43 28.29 -12.37
CA ARG A 501 27.23 29.22 -11.56
C ARG A 501 28.10 30.14 -12.42
N ARG A 502 28.64 29.63 -13.53
CA ARG A 502 29.45 30.43 -14.46
C ARG A 502 28.59 31.46 -15.18
N GLU A 503 27.41 31.05 -15.64
CA GLU A 503 26.46 31.93 -16.33
C GLU A 503 25.98 33.07 -15.41
N ALA A 504 25.59 32.74 -14.18
CA ALA A 504 25.22 33.75 -13.18
C ALA A 504 26.38 34.71 -12.85
N ALA A 505 27.62 34.22 -12.81
CA ALA A 505 28.79 35.08 -12.60
C ALA A 505 29.04 36.02 -13.80
N SER A 506 28.83 35.56 -15.03
CA SER A 506 28.96 36.40 -16.22
C SER A 506 27.89 37.50 -16.31
N GLU A 507 26.64 37.20 -15.95
CA GLU A 507 25.55 38.20 -15.94
C GLU A 507 25.82 39.35 -14.97
N VAL A 508 26.41 39.05 -13.81
CA VAL A 508 26.82 40.07 -12.82
C VAL A 508 27.94 40.96 -13.36
N VAL A 509 28.90 40.40 -14.11
CA VAL A 509 29.99 41.18 -14.70
C VAL A 509 29.51 42.07 -15.85
N THR A 510 28.47 41.68 -16.59
CA THR A 510 27.90 42.49 -17.68
C THR A 510 26.89 43.55 -17.24
N SER A 511 26.42 43.49 -15.98
CA SER A 511 25.44 44.43 -15.42
C SER A 511 26.06 45.51 -14.51
N VAL A 512 27.37 45.44 -14.29
CA VAL A 512 28.22 46.49 -13.68
C VAL A 512 28.94 47.23 -14.79
#